data_AF-Q132V2-F1
#
_entry.id   AF-Q132V2-F1
#
_cell.length_a   1.000
_cell.length_b   1.000
_cell.length_c   1.000
_cell.angle_alpha   90.00
_cell.angle_beta   90.00
_cell.angle_gamma   90.00
#
_symmetry.space_group_name_H-M   'P 1'
#
loop_
_entity.id
_entity.type
_entity.pdbx_description
1 polymer ?
#
loop_
_entity_poly.entity_id
_entity_poly.type
_entity_poly.pdbx_seq_one_letter_code
_entity_poly.pdbx_strand_id
1 'polypeptide(L)'
;MDTQDNLTGAQSREPTSQADFSIRDFLREREAVLVHFSTPQTSRPELIFPNDLRTAMGLVGEALCFSTIQVGDVGPHQQADMNPEDANAGGSIGILVDVDGADCVTAVGPGDGGAHIDPATGQLVSAGSPPTPENCARSIDNRVTANEWSVKNYQVVGIFVFLPVLVRQAFAEDVVVEDLIDHDLAFAHFPDLRIFSVNKGRFMEYDRQRRLWSEITYADILPAGRPDDRVVVDGKVPPGRD
;
A
#
# COMPACT_ATOMS: atom_id res chain seq x y z
N MET A 1 58.06 23.19 -32.34
CA MET A 1 56.69 22.63 -32.46
C MET A 1 56.42 21.99 -31.12
N ASP A 2 55.95 22.80 -30.17
CA ASP A 2 55.65 22.39 -28.81
C ASP A 2 54.14 22.18 -28.70
N THR A 3 53.73 20.94 -28.50
CA THR A 3 52.34 20.57 -28.27
C THR A 3 52.12 20.51 -26.77
N GLN A 4 51.41 21.50 -26.22
CA GLN A 4 51.03 21.53 -24.81
C GLN A 4 49.79 20.64 -24.60
N ASP A 5 49.98 19.57 -23.83
CA ASP A 5 48.93 18.73 -23.27
C ASP A 5 48.17 19.49 -22.16
N ASN A 6 46.93 19.87 -22.44
CA ASN A 6 45.98 20.38 -21.44
C ASN A 6 45.12 19.21 -20.95
N LEU A 7 45.60 18.52 -19.92
CA LEU A 7 44.81 17.57 -19.14
C LEU A 7 43.92 18.36 -18.16
N THR A 8 42.71 18.68 -18.61
CA THR A 8 41.64 19.21 -17.76
C THR A 8 41.24 18.16 -16.73
N GLY A 9 41.62 18.41 -15.48
CA GLY A 9 41.18 17.62 -14.33
C GLY A 9 39.67 17.71 -14.17
N ALA A 10 38.98 16.62 -14.51
CA ALA A 10 37.61 16.39 -14.13
C ALA A 10 37.58 16.27 -12.59
N GLN A 11 37.21 17.36 -11.91
CA GLN A 11 36.87 17.31 -10.50
C GLN A 11 35.63 16.44 -10.38
N SER A 12 35.82 15.21 -9.90
CA SER A 12 34.76 14.33 -9.43
C SER A 12 33.96 15.10 -8.39
N ARG A 13 32.80 15.62 -8.78
CA ARG A 13 31.83 16.15 -7.84
C ARG A 13 31.41 14.98 -6.96
N GLU A 14 31.79 15.03 -5.69
CA GLU A 14 31.20 14.17 -4.68
C GLU A 14 29.68 14.30 -4.79
N PRO A 15 28.93 13.18 -4.84
CA PRO A 15 27.49 13.24 -4.84
C PRO A 15 27.06 13.98 -3.58
N THR A 16 26.53 15.18 -3.75
CA THR A 16 25.86 15.93 -2.69
C THR A 16 24.89 14.97 -2.03
N SER A 17 25.06 14.73 -0.72
CA SER A 17 24.19 13.84 0.06
C SER A 17 22.76 14.24 -0.21
N GLN A 18 22.08 13.46 -1.03
CA GLN A 18 20.65 13.55 -1.25
C GLN A 18 20.07 13.42 0.14
N ALA A 19 19.47 14.51 0.65
CA ALA A 19 18.84 14.50 1.97
C ALA A 19 18.00 13.22 2.09
N ASP A 20 18.14 12.49 3.19
CA ASP A 20 17.55 11.17 3.37
C ASP A 20 16.05 11.22 3.04
N PHE A 21 15.67 10.71 1.88
CA PHE A 21 14.28 10.73 1.41
C PHE A 21 13.47 9.74 2.24
N SER A 22 12.48 10.24 2.96
CA SER A 22 11.54 9.44 3.73
C SER A 22 10.27 9.20 2.92
N ILE A 23 10.08 7.95 2.47
CA ILE A 23 8.86 7.54 1.76
C ILE A 23 7.63 7.74 2.66
N ARG A 24 7.75 7.47 3.95
CA ARG A 24 6.66 7.64 4.92
C ARG A 24 6.24 9.10 5.04
N ASP A 25 7.20 10.03 5.13
CA ASP A 25 6.90 11.45 5.17
C ASP A 25 6.34 11.95 3.83
N PHE A 26 6.87 11.46 2.71
CA PHE A 26 6.32 11.74 1.39
C PHE A 26 4.85 11.30 1.26
N LEU A 27 4.52 10.07 1.67
CA LEU A 27 3.13 9.57 1.67
C LEU A 27 2.23 10.41 2.58
N ARG A 28 2.75 10.85 3.74
CA ARG A 28 2.04 11.74 4.66
C ARG A 28 1.76 13.11 4.04
N GLU A 29 2.74 13.72 3.41
CA GLU A 29 2.58 15.01 2.71
C GLU A 29 1.56 14.93 1.57
N ARG A 30 1.45 13.76 0.92
CA ARG A 30 0.47 13.49 -0.14
C ARG A 30 -0.89 13.00 0.38
N GLU A 31 -1.04 12.81 1.70
CA GLU A 31 -2.18 12.15 2.34
C GLU A 31 -2.58 10.84 1.64
N ALA A 32 -1.57 10.03 1.28
CA ALA A 32 -1.71 8.79 0.53
C ALA A 32 -1.42 7.57 1.41
N VAL A 33 -2.33 6.60 1.45
CA VAL A 33 -2.17 5.33 2.18
C VAL A 33 -1.76 4.22 1.22
N LEU A 34 -1.06 3.19 1.70
CA LEU A 34 -0.72 2.01 0.90
C LEU A 34 -1.73 0.89 1.16
N VAL A 35 -2.32 0.35 0.11
CA VAL A 35 -3.33 -0.71 0.18
C VAL A 35 -3.00 -1.86 -0.76
N HIS A 36 -2.89 -3.07 -0.21
CA HIS A 36 -2.84 -4.29 -1.00
C HIS A 36 -4.27 -4.83 -1.12
N PHE A 37 -4.85 -4.66 -2.31
CA PHE A 37 -6.20 -5.11 -2.59
C PHE A 37 -6.26 -6.60 -2.86
N SER A 38 -7.35 -7.23 -2.43
CA SER A 38 -7.66 -8.59 -2.83
C SER A 38 -8.15 -8.57 -4.26
N THR A 39 -7.27 -9.00 -5.17
CA THR A 39 -7.50 -9.02 -6.61
C THR A 39 -7.21 -10.40 -7.16
N PRO A 40 -7.81 -10.76 -8.31
CA PRO A 40 -7.45 -11.99 -8.99
C PRO A 40 -5.97 -12.05 -9.37
N GLN A 41 -5.31 -13.10 -8.91
CA GLN A 41 -3.97 -13.45 -9.36
C GLN A 41 -4.07 -14.64 -10.30
N THR A 42 -3.77 -14.42 -11.59
CA THR A 42 -3.80 -15.49 -12.62
C THR A 42 -2.94 -16.69 -12.23
N SER A 43 -1.82 -16.45 -11.52
CA SER A 43 -0.89 -17.49 -11.07
C SER A 43 -1.29 -18.16 -9.75
N ARG A 44 -2.27 -17.61 -9.02
CA ARG A 44 -2.72 -18.09 -7.71
C ARG A 44 -4.24 -17.95 -7.57
N PRO A 45 -5.03 -18.70 -8.37
CA PRO A 45 -6.48 -18.61 -8.37
C PRO A 45 -7.12 -18.98 -7.02
N GLU A 46 -6.39 -19.69 -6.15
CA GLU A 46 -6.79 -20.05 -4.79
C GLU A 46 -6.75 -18.87 -3.80
N LEU A 47 -6.00 -17.81 -4.12
CA LEU A 47 -5.92 -16.61 -3.30
C LEU A 47 -7.11 -15.69 -3.59
N ILE A 48 -8.24 -16.05 -2.99
CA ILE A 48 -9.48 -15.27 -2.99
C ILE A 48 -9.79 -14.73 -1.59
N PHE A 49 -10.63 -13.70 -1.54
CA PHE A 49 -11.13 -13.16 -0.28
C PHE A 49 -11.85 -14.24 0.56
N PRO A 50 -11.66 -14.29 1.89
CA PRO A 50 -10.77 -13.46 2.72
C PRO A 50 -9.35 -14.04 2.87
N ASN A 51 -9.09 -15.22 2.33
CA ASN A 51 -7.85 -15.98 2.55
C ASN A 51 -6.63 -15.30 1.95
N ASP A 52 -6.80 -14.64 0.81
CA ASP A 52 -5.78 -13.79 0.19
C ASP A 52 -5.25 -12.74 1.18
N LEU A 53 -6.13 -11.90 1.74
CA LEU A 53 -5.72 -10.87 2.71
C LEU A 53 -5.10 -11.46 3.97
N ARG A 54 -5.61 -12.59 4.49
CA ARG A 54 -4.99 -13.30 5.63
C ARG A 54 -3.59 -13.78 5.32
N THR A 55 -3.40 -14.29 4.10
CA THR A 55 -2.10 -14.75 3.62
C THR A 55 -1.16 -13.56 3.51
N ALA A 56 -1.59 -12.48 2.84
CA ALA A 56 -0.83 -11.24 2.72
C ALA A 56 -0.33 -10.76 4.10
N MET A 57 -1.20 -10.66 5.11
CA MET A 57 -0.79 -10.26 6.48
C MET A 57 0.33 -11.11 7.11
N GLY A 58 0.50 -12.37 6.67
CA GLY A 58 1.59 -13.25 7.11
C GLY A 58 2.87 -13.13 6.29
N LEU A 59 2.82 -12.52 5.11
CA LEU A 59 3.92 -12.38 4.16
C LEU A 59 4.70 -11.06 4.33
N VAL A 60 4.81 -10.56 5.57
CA VAL A 60 5.46 -9.27 5.87
C VAL A 60 6.88 -9.21 5.31
N GLY A 61 7.65 -10.30 5.30
CA GLY A 61 9.02 -10.31 4.76
C GLY A 61 9.11 -10.41 3.23
N GLU A 62 7.99 -10.66 2.55
CA GLU A 62 7.93 -10.78 1.09
C GLU A 62 7.41 -9.48 0.47
N ALA A 63 7.89 -9.16 -0.73
CA ALA A 63 7.41 -8.00 -1.45
C ALA A 63 6.05 -8.30 -2.07
N LEU A 64 5.03 -7.52 -1.73
CA LEU A 64 3.70 -7.56 -2.33
C LEU A 64 3.43 -6.28 -3.12
N CYS A 65 2.42 -6.33 -3.99
CA CYS A 65 1.96 -5.17 -4.77
C CYS A 65 0.92 -4.36 -3.97
N PHE A 66 1.14 -3.07 -3.82
CA PHE A 66 0.25 -2.12 -3.17
C PHE A 66 -0.11 -1.00 -4.15
N SER A 67 -1.31 -0.43 -4.00
CA SER A 67 -1.68 0.83 -4.62
C SER A 67 -1.65 1.94 -3.59
N THR A 68 -1.30 3.16 -4.00
CA THR A 68 -1.51 4.33 -3.15
C THR A 68 -2.95 4.78 -3.25
N ILE A 69 -3.60 5.14 -2.14
CA ILE A 69 -4.97 5.64 -2.14
C ILE A 69 -5.04 7.02 -1.46
N GLN A 70 -5.63 7.99 -2.15
CA GLN A 70 -5.89 9.35 -1.70
C GLN A 70 -7.40 9.60 -1.57
N VAL A 71 -7.79 10.67 -0.87
CA VAL A 71 -9.22 10.99 -0.63
C VAL A 71 -10.02 11.28 -1.91
N GLY A 72 -9.36 11.62 -3.02
CA GLY A 72 -9.99 11.83 -4.32
C GLY A 72 -10.14 10.58 -5.17
N ASP A 73 -9.54 9.46 -4.74
CA ASP A 73 -9.52 8.22 -5.52
C ASP A 73 -10.84 7.50 -5.48
N VAL A 74 -11.06 6.71 -6.53
CA VAL A 74 -12.28 5.93 -6.73
C VAL A 74 -11.95 4.44 -6.89
N GLY A 75 -12.77 3.62 -6.25
CA GLY A 75 -12.74 2.16 -6.39
C GLY A 75 -13.50 1.64 -7.62
N PRO A 76 -13.28 0.37 -8.00
CA PRO A 76 -13.74 -0.22 -9.26
C PRO A 76 -15.26 -0.17 -9.53
N HIS A 77 -16.08 -0.04 -8.49
CA HIS A 77 -17.54 -0.06 -8.62
C HIS A 77 -18.22 1.13 -7.94
N GLN A 78 -17.46 2.18 -7.60
CA GLN A 78 -18.00 3.35 -6.91
C GLN A 78 -18.81 4.28 -7.82
N GLN A 79 -18.57 4.22 -9.13
CA GLN A 79 -19.26 5.02 -10.13
C GLN A 79 -19.98 4.09 -11.11
N ALA A 80 -21.27 4.37 -11.36
CA ALA A 80 -22.12 3.49 -12.17
C ALA A 80 -21.67 3.38 -13.64
N ASP A 81 -21.07 4.43 -14.18
CA ASP A 81 -20.67 4.52 -15.60
C ASP A 81 -19.15 4.31 -15.80
N MET A 82 -18.42 3.92 -14.75
CA MET A 82 -16.97 3.67 -14.80
C MET A 82 -16.69 2.20 -15.13
N ASN A 83 -15.73 1.97 -16.02
CA ASN A 83 -15.18 0.64 -16.21
C ASN A 83 -14.25 0.31 -15.01
N PRO A 84 -14.40 -0.84 -14.33
CA PRO A 84 -13.57 -1.19 -13.17
C PRO A 84 -12.05 -1.07 -13.40
N GLU A 85 -11.56 -1.29 -14.63
CA GLU A 85 -10.13 -1.17 -14.97
C GLU A 85 -9.61 0.27 -14.96
N ASP A 86 -10.51 1.26 -15.05
CA ASP A 86 -10.18 2.69 -15.02
C ASP A 86 -10.09 3.24 -13.58
N ALA A 87 -10.38 2.44 -12.56
CA ALA A 87 -10.33 2.87 -11.16
C ALA A 87 -8.89 3.04 -10.64
N ASN A 88 -8.73 3.81 -9.56
CA ASN A 88 -7.43 4.01 -8.90
C ASN A 88 -7.01 2.82 -8.02
N ALA A 89 -7.86 1.81 -7.89
CA ALA A 89 -7.65 0.63 -7.08
C ALA A 89 -8.00 -0.64 -7.85
N GLY A 90 -7.17 -1.67 -7.72
CA GLY A 90 -7.40 -2.95 -8.39
C GLY A 90 -8.54 -3.79 -7.80
N GLY A 91 -9.06 -3.44 -6.62
CA GLY A 91 -10.14 -4.18 -5.95
C GLY A 91 -10.91 -3.34 -4.95
N SER A 92 -11.96 -3.93 -4.36
CA SER A 92 -12.87 -3.22 -3.44
C SER A 92 -12.47 -3.32 -1.96
N ILE A 93 -11.59 -4.27 -1.60
CA ILE A 93 -11.17 -4.51 -0.22
C ILE A 93 -9.71 -4.91 -0.18
N GLY A 94 -8.96 -4.40 0.79
CA GLY A 94 -7.53 -4.65 0.92
C GLY A 94 -7.01 -4.45 2.33
N ILE A 95 -5.76 -4.83 2.57
CA ILE A 95 -5.04 -4.47 3.81
C ILE A 95 -4.38 -3.11 3.64
N LEU A 96 -4.61 -2.21 4.60
CA LEU A 96 -3.90 -0.94 4.72
C LEU A 96 -2.67 -1.14 5.58
N VAL A 97 -1.54 -0.63 5.11
CA VAL A 97 -0.25 -0.82 5.81
C VAL A 97 0.48 0.50 6.03
N ASP A 98 1.34 0.49 7.05
CA ASP A 98 2.37 1.50 7.30
C ASP A 98 3.74 0.96 6.87
N VAL A 99 4.61 1.87 6.44
CA VAL A 99 5.99 1.57 6.03
C VAL A 99 6.92 2.50 6.78
N ASP A 100 7.91 1.93 7.48
CA ASP A 100 8.76 2.71 8.39
C ASP A 100 10.26 2.65 8.05
N GLY A 101 10.65 1.76 7.16
CA GLY A 101 12.02 1.67 6.64
C GLY A 101 12.12 2.24 5.22
N ALA A 102 13.23 2.89 4.92
CA ALA A 102 13.56 3.31 3.55
C ALA A 102 13.68 2.13 2.57
N ASP A 103 13.91 0.92 3.09
CA ASP A 103 14.01 -0.34 2.36
C ASP A 103 12.70 -1.12 2.24
N CYS A 104 11.61 -0.62 2.84
CA CYS A 104 10.29 -1.26 2.80
C CYS A 104 9.71 -1.20 1.39
N VAL A 105 9.90 -0.10 0.66
CA VAL A 105 9.50 0.01 -0.75
C VAL A 105 10.70 -0.31 -1.63
N THR A 106 10.55 -1.24 -2.55
CA THR A 106 11.63 -1.69 -3.44
C THR A 106 11.47 -1.17 -4.86
N ALA A 107 10.23 -0.90 -5.30
CA ALA A 107 9.92 -0.38 -6.62
C ALA A 107 8.59 0.38 -6.62
N VAL A 108 8.45 1.37 -7.51
CA VAL A 108 7.21 2.14 -7.73
C VAL A 108 6.97 2.37 -9.23
N GLY A 109 5.72 2.36 -9.65
CA GLY A 109 5.32 2.64 -11.03
C GLY A 109 3.97 3.35 -11.10
N PRO A 110 3.71 4.19 -12.13
CA PRO A 110 2.42 4.88 -12.30
C PRO A 110 1.28 3.99 -12.84
N GLY A 111 1.52 2.70 -13.03
CA GLY A 111 0.52 1.74 -13.48
C GLY A 111 0.85 0.34 -13.00
N ASP A 112 0.06 -0.64 -13.42
CA ASP A 112 0.36 -2.06 -13.25
C ASP A 112 1.54 -2.43 -14.15
N GLY A 113 2.75 -2.42 -13.57
CA GLY A 113 3.96 -2.82 -14.27
C GLY A 113 4.02 -4.32 -14.55
N GLY A 114 3.16 -5.09 -13.86
CA GLY A 114 3.30 -6.52 -13.75
C GLY A 114 4.59 -6.93 -13.03
N ALA A 115 4.62 -8.21 -12.66
CA ALA A 115 5.82 -8.84 -12.14
C ALA A 115 6.20 -10.02 -13.04
N HIS A 116 7.51 -10.21 -13.24
CA HIS A 116 8.04 -11.34 -13.98
C HIS A 116 9.14 -12.01 -13.16
N ILE A 117 9.34 -13.31 -13.39
CA ILE A 117 10.49 -14.01 -12.82
C ILE A 117 11.69 -13.70 -13.71
N ASP A 118 12.74 -13.12 -13.14
CA ASP A 118 14.02 -12.97 -13.82
C ASP A 118 14.61 -14.37 -14.09
N PRO A 119 14.82 -14.75 -15.36
CA PRO A 119 15.29 -16.08 -15.71
C PRO A 119 16.72 -16.37 -15.23
N ALA A 120 17.53 -15.36 -14.93
CA ALA A 120 18.90 -15.54 -14.45
C ALA A 120 18.97 -15.79 -12.94
N THR A 121 18.13 -15.10 -12.16
CA THR A 121 18.16 -15.15 -10.69
C THR A 121 17.04 -15.98 -10.09
N GLY A 122 15.98 -16.26 -10.85
CA GLY A 122 14.75 -16.89 -10.36
C GLY A 122 13.93 -15.99 -9.42
N GLN A 123 14.30 -14.72 -9.27
CA GLN A 123 13.61 -13.79 -8.38
C GLN A 123 12.45 -13.10 -9.10
N LEU A 124 11.38 -12.81 -8.35
CA LEU A 124 10.28 -11.98 -8.83
C LEU A 124 10.76 -10.52 -8.93
N VAL A 125 10.69 -9.96 -10.13
CA VAL A 125 11.02 -8.57 -10.43
C VAL A 125 9.73 -7.85 -10.82
N SER A 126 9.28 -6.90 -9.99
CA SER A 126 8.25 -5.93 -10.39
C SER A 126 8.85 -4.95 -11.40
N ALA A 127 8.10 -4.60 -12.45
CA ALA A 127 8.58 -3.71 -13.51
C ALA A 127 8.69 -2.22 -13.10
N GLY A 128 8.60 -1.91 -11.80
CA GLY A 128 8.71 -0.55 -11.28
C GLY A 128 10.11 0.05 -11.35
N SER A 129 10.19 1.35 -11.08
CA SER A 129 11.43 2.11 -10.94
C SER A 129 11.86 2.18 -9.46
N PRO A 130 13.14 2.42 -9.14
CA PRO A 130 13.59 2.64 -7.77
C PRO A 130 12.78 3.77 -7.08
N PRO A 131 12.50 3.69 -5.77
CA PRO A 131 11.62 4.63 -5.07
C PRO A 131 12.35 5.95 -4.73
N THR A 132 12.84 6.66 -5.74
CA THR A 132 13.36 8.03 -5.58
C THR A 132 12.19 9.01 -5.40
N PRO A 133 12.41 10.21 -4.82
CA PRO A 133 11.36 11.21 -4.69
C PRO A 133 10.61 11.48 -6.00
N GLU A 134 11.33 11.56 -7.11
CA GLU A 134 10.78 11.83 -8.43
C GLU A 134 9.94 10.66 -8.94
N ASN A 135 10.37 9.42 -8.72
CA ASN A 135 9.63 8.23 -9.15
C ASN A 135 8.38 8.00 -8.29
N CYS A 136 8.45 8.26 -6.98
CA CYS A 136 7.30 8.21 -6.09
C CYS A 136 6.27 9.28 -6.46
N ALA A 137 6.70 10.53 -6.71
CA ALA A 137 5.83 11.59 -7.21
C ALA A 137 5.18 11.20 -8.54
N ARG A 138 5.99 10.74 -9.51
CA ARG A 138 5.49 10.28 -10.82
C ARG A 138 4.47 9.15 -10.70
N SER A 139 4.68 8.20 -9.78
CA SER A 139 3.75 7.08 -9.57
C SER A 139 2.36 7.53 -9.12
N ILE A 140 2.26 8.62 -8.36
CA ILE A 140 0.98 9.18 -7.90
C ILE A 140 0.43 10.18 -8.92
N ASP A 141 1.25 11.12 -9.37
CA ASP A 141 0.83 12.29 -10.15
C ASP A 141 0.48 11.93 -11.61
N ASN A 142 1.10 10.89 -12.17
CA ASN A 142 0.94 10.52 -13.57
C ASN A 142 0.14 9.23 -13.80
N ARG A 143 -0.42 8.62 -12.74
CA ARG A 143 -1.24 7.42 -12.91
C ARG A 143 -2.55 7.76 -13.60
N VAL A 144 -3.01 6.85 -14.44
CA VAL A 144 -4.35 6.91 -15.07
C VAL A 144 -5.32 6.00 -14.33
N THR A 145 -4.83 4.83 -13.88
CA THR A 145 -5.59 3.80 -13.16
C THR A 145 -4.86 3.46 -11.85
N ALA A 146 -5.01 2.24 -11.32
CA ALA A 146 -4.24 1.75 -10.19
C ALA A 146 -2.73 1.80 -10.48
N ASN A 147 -1.98 2.39 -9.55
CA ASN A 147 -0.53 2.35 -9.57
C ASN A 147 -0.01 1.15 -8.75
N GLU A 148 1.25 0.79 -8.96
CA GLU A 148 1.90 -0.33 -8.27
C GLU A 148 3.12 0.12 -7.49
N TRP A 149 3.14 -0.25 -6.21
CA TRP A 149 4.25 -0.11 -5.28
C TRP A 149 4.61 -1.49 -4.75
N SER A 150 5.87 -1.90 -4.93
CA SER A 150 6.38 -3.15 -4.37
C SER A 150 6.86 -2.90 -2.94
N VAL A 151 6.19 -3.50 -1.96
CA VAL A 151 6.40 -3.23 -0.54
C VAL A 151 6.59 -4.51 0.26
N LYS A 152 7.59 -4.50 1.16
CA LYS A 152 7.90 -5.53 2.15
C LYS A 152 8.13 -4.88 3.52
N ASN A 153 8.28 -5.71 4.55
CA ASN A 153 8.52 -5.32 5.95
C ASN A 153 7.50 -4.30 6.49
N TYR A 154 6.26 -4.35 6.00
CA TYR A 154 5.21 -3.42 6.35
C TYR A 154 4.49 -3.81 7.66
N GLN A 155 3.79 -2.85 8.26
CA GLN A 155 2.92 -3.08 9.42
C GLN A 155 1.46 -2.96 9.01
N VAL A 156 0.64 -3.98 9.32
CA VAL A 156 -0.80 -3.92 9.06
C VAL A 156 -1.47 -2.96 10.04
N VAL A 157 -2.21 -1.99 9.50
CA VAL A 157 -2.93 -0.96 10.27
C VAL A 157 -4.42 -1.25 10.34
N GLY A 158 -4.98 -1.79 9.26
CA GLY A 158 -6.38 -2.18 9.20
C GLY A 158 -6.80 -2.69 7.83
N ILE A 159 -8.10 -2.76 7.61
CA ILE A 159 -8.70 -3.08 6.31
C ILE A 159 -9.14 -1.77 5.66
N PHE A 160 -8.86 -1.61 4.37
CA PHE A 160 -9.40 -0.52 3.56
C PHE A 160 -10.47 -1.06 2.62
N VAL A 161 -11.57 -0.33 2.45
CA VAL A 161 -12.65 -0.71 1.53
C VAL A 161 -13.15 0.45 0.67
N PHE A 162 -13.55 0.13 -0.54
CA PHE A 162 -14.47 0.90 -1.35
C PHE A 162 -15.83 0.20 -1.34
N LEU A 163 -16.92 0.98 -1.22
CA LEU A 163 -18.29 0.47 -1.30
C LEU A 163 -18.86 0.70 -2.71
N PRO A 164 -19.65 -0.22 -3.27
CA PRO A 164 -20.01 -1.54 -2.73
C PRO A 164 -18.81 -2.51 -2.67
N VAL A 165 -18.84 -3.48 -1.74
CA VAL A 165 -17.76 -4.46 -1.59
C VAL A 165 -17.99 -5.62 -2.55
N LEU A 166 -17.25 -5.64 -3.65
CA LEU A 166 -17.20 -6.78 -4.56
C LEU A 166 -15.92 -7.57 -4.31
N VAL A 167 -16.06 -8.88 -4.15
CA VAL A 167 -14.93 -9.79 -3.92
C VAL A 167 -15.07 -11.03 -4.78
N ARG A 168 -13.93 -11.66 -5.06
CA ARG A 168 -13.93 -12.96 -5.72
C ARG A 168 -14.25 -14.09 -4.76
N GLN A 169 -15.13 -14.98 -5.19
CA GLN A 169 -15.54 -16.18 -4.47
C GLN A 169 -15.47 -17.40 -5.39
N ALA A 170 -15.12 -18.55 -4.82
CA ALA A 170 -15.23 -19.82 -5.51
C ALA A 170 -16.72 -20.18 -5.67
N PHE A 171 -17.18 -20.26 -6.92
CA PHE A 171 -18.54 -20.67 -7.26
C PHE A 171 -18.62 -22.18 -7.54
N ALA A 172 -17.60 -22.71 -8.22
CA ALA A 172 -17.43 -24.13 -8.51
C ALA A 172 -15.93 -24.48 -8.52
N GLU A 173 -15.60 -25.76 -8.68
CA GLU A 173 -14.23 -26.19 -8.96
C GLU A 173 -13.72 -25.44 -10.21
N ASP A 174 -12.62 -24.71 -10.07
CA ASP A 174 -11.99 -23.85 -11.08
C ASP A 174 -12.82 -22.65 -11.60
N VAL A 175 -13.97 -22.34 -10.98
CA VAL A 175 -14.79 -21.17 -11.36
C VAL A 175 -14.79 -20.16 -10.22
N VAL A 176 -14.12 -19.04 -10.46
CA VAL A 176 -14.12 -17.87 -9.56
C VAL A 176 -14.97 -16.78 -10.19
N VAL A 177 -15.93 -16.28 -9.43
CA VAL A 177 -16.79 -15.15 -9.82
C VAL A 177 -16.57 -14.00 -8.85
N GLU A 178 -16.67 -12.78 -9.36
CA GLU A 178 -16.78 -11.60 -8.51
C GLU A 178 -18.24 -11.44 -8.08
N ASP A 179 -18.47 -11.32 -6.78
CA ASP A 179 -19.81 -11.21 -6.21
C ASP A 179 -19.88 -10.06 -5.20
N LEU A 180 -21.06 -9.46 -5.11
CA LEU A 180 -21.38 -8.43 -4.14
C LEU A 180 -21.58 -9.09 -2.78
N ILE A 181 -20.80 -8.67 -1.79
CA ILE A 181 -20.98 -9.11 -0.41
C ILE A 181 -21.47 -7.97 0.48
N ASP A 182 -22.28 -8.35 1.47
CA ASP A 182 -22.65 -7.43 2.53
C ASP A 182 -21.38 -6.98 3.28
N HIS A 183 -21.29 -5.68 3.55
CA HIS A 183 -20.08 -5.12 4.15
C HIS A 183 -19.83 -5.62 5.58
N ASP A 184 -20.86 -5.94 6.37
CA ASP A 184 -20.66 -6.45 7.73
C ASP A 184 -20.18 -7.89 7.70
N LEU A 185 -20.63 -8.68 6.70
CA LEU A 185 -20.05 -10.01 6.44
C LEU A 185 -18.58 -9.89 6.05
N ALA A 186 -18.22 -8.94 5.18
CA ALA A 186 -16.83 -8.68 4.82
C ALA A 186 -15.98 -8.33 6.05
N PHE A 187 -16.49 -7.41 6.88
CA PHE A 187 -15.77 -6.90 8.06
C PHE A 187 -15.67 -7.95 9.18
N ALA A 188 -16.60 -8.91 9.25
CA ALA A 188 -16.57 -9.99 10.24
C ALA A 188 -15.38 -10.95 10.07
N HIS A 189 -14.76 -10.98 8.89
CA HIS A 189 -13.54 -11.78 8.68
C HIS A 189 -12.29 -11.23 9.39
N PHE A 190 -12.32 -9.97 9.82
CA PHE A 190 -11.20 -9.25 10.43
C PHE A 190 -11.65 -8.48 11.69
N PRO A 191 -12.18 -9.16 12.71
CA PRO A 191 -12.90 -8.51 13.82
C PRO A 191 -12.03 -7.54 14.63
N ASP A 192 -10.73 -7.80 14.70
CA ASP A 192 -9.78 -7.03 15.50
C ASP A 192 -9.14 -5.86 14.73
N LEU A 193 -9.44 -5.74 13.42
CA LEU A 193 -8.89 -4.68 12.58
C LEU A 193 -9.88 -3.51 12.45
N ARG A 194 -9.30 -2.30 12.47
CA ARG A 194 -9.96 -1.05 12.06
C ARG A 194 -10.35 -1.15 10.60
N ILE A 195 -11.45 -0.49 10.23
CA ILE A 195 -11.99 -0.50 8.88
C ILE A 195 -12.02 0.93 8.35
N PHE A 196 -11.32 1.17 7.25
CA PHE A 196 -11.18 2.48 6.62
C PHE A 196 -11.83 2.50 5.23
N SER A 197 -12.19 3.69 4.77
CA SER A 197 -12.68 3.91 3.42
C SER A 197 -12.36 5.33 2.97
N VAL A 198 -12.61 5.61 1.70
CA VAL A 198 -12.72 6.97 1.15
C VAL A 198 -14.14 7.18 0.65
N ASN A 199 -14.75 8.27 1.09
CA ASN A 199 -16.09 8.66 0.66
C ASN A 199 -16.19 10.19 0.57
N LYS A 200 -16.71 10.70 -0.56
CA LYS A 200 -16.94 12.15 -0.78
C LYS A 200 -15.71 13.02 -0.48
N GLY A 201 -14.52 12.62 -0.91
CA GLY A 201 -13.31 13.43 -0.73
C GLY A 201 -12.75 13.41 0.68
N ARG A 202 -13.11 12.40 1.50
CA ARG A 202 -12.68 12.25 2.89
C ARG A 202 -12.31 10.81 3.21
N PHE A 203 -11.33 10.64 4.08
CA PHE A 203 -11.14 9.36 4.76
C PHE A 203 -12.23 9.15 5.81
N MET A 204 -12.66 7.89 5.92
CA MET A 204 -13.70 7.47 6.85
C MET A 204 -13.21 6.25 7.64
N GLU A 205 -13.62 6.14 8.90
CA GLU A 205 -13.49 4.94 9.71
C GLU A 205 -14.88 4.40 10.09
N TYR A 206 -15.05 3.08 10.03
CA TYR A 206 -16.30 2.42 10.40
C TYR A 206 -16.30 2.04 11.89
N ASP A 207 -17.22 2.63 12.65
CA ASP A 207 -17.51 2.23 14.04
C ASP A 207 -18.38 0.97 14.02
N ARG A 208 -17.78 -0.17 14.34
CA ARG A 208 -18.48 -1.47 14.37
C ARG A 208 -19.62 -1.54 15.38
N GLN A 209 -19.53 -0.82 16.50
CA GLN A 209 -20.56 -0.85 17.55
C GLN A 209 -21.79 -0.07 17.11
N ARG A 210 -21.57 1.10 16.48
CA ARG A 210 -22.65 1.98 16.02
C ARG A 210 -23.12 1.64 14.61
N ARG A 211 -22.33 0.89 13.84
CA ARG A 211 -22.51 0.62 12.41
C ARG A 211 -22.61 1.91 11.59
N LEU A 212 -21.70 2.84 11.88
CA LEU A 212 -21.66 4.16 11.26
C LEU A 212 -20.26 4.51 10.80
N TRP A 213 -20.18 5.22 9.67
CA TRP A 213 -18.94 5.82 9.19
C TRP A 213 -18.74 7.19 9.81
N SER A 214 -17.52 7.46 10.30
CA SER A 214 -17.11 8.76 10.82
C SER A 214 -15.92 9.27 10.02
N GLU A 215 -15.88 10.59 9.76
CA GLU A 215 -14.73 11.23 9.12
C GLU A 215 -13.50 11.15 10.03
N ILE A 216 -12.35 10.91 9.42
CA ILE A 216 -11.06 10.76 10.11
C ILE A 216 -9.96 11.44 9.28
N THR A 217 -8.88 11.87 9.92
CA THR A 217 -7.73 12.47 9.21
C THR A 217 -6.68 11.42 8.86
N TYR A 218 -5.78 11.74 7.92
CA TYR A 218 -4.63 10.89 7.64
C TYR A 218 -3.80 10.60 8.91
N ALA A 219 -3.60 11.60 9.76
CA ALA A 219 -2.79 11.47 10.97
C ALA A 219 -3.41 10.53 12.03
N ASP A 220 -4.72 10.33 12.01
CA ASP A 220 -5.41 9.36 12.88
C ASP A 220 -5.34 7.91 12.33
N ILE A 221 -5.08 7.75 11.02
CA ILE A 221 -4.81 6.46 10.39
C ILE A 221 -3.34 6.09 10.59
N LEU A 222 -2.43 6.99 10.22
CA LEU A 222 -0.97 6.82 10.24
C LEU A 222 -0.31 7.94 11.07
N PRO A 223 -0.24 7.78 12.41
CA PRO A 223 0.34 8.78 13.29
C PRO A 223 1.83 8.97 13.05
N ALA A 224 2.33 10.19 13.27
CA ALA A 224 3.70 10.57 12.94
C ALA A 224 4.79 9.83 13.73
N GLY A 225 4.47 9.28 14.91
CA GLY A 225 5.39 8.48 15.72
C GLY A 225 4.85 7.08 15.98
N ARG A 226 5.75 6.09 16.13
CA ARG A 226 5.31 4.77 16.59
C ARG A 226 4.74 4.87 18.01
N PRO A 227 3.71 4.08 18.34
CA PRO A 227 3.31 3.89 19.73
C PRO A 227 4.49 3.42 20.62
N ASP A 228 5.43 2.66 20.04
CA ASP A 228 6.64 2.14 20.70
C ASP A 228 7.83 3.12 20.76
N ASP A 229 7.77 4.25 20.03
CA ASP A 229 8.73 5.35 20.22
C ASP A 229 8.43 6.19 21.47
N ARG A 230 7.40 5.79 22.23
CA ARG A 230 7.35 6.13 23.65
C ARG A 230 8.52 5.43 24.31
N VAL A 231 9.66 6.12 24.30
CA VAL A 231 10.80 5.88 25.17
C VAL A 231 10.24 5.37 26.49
N VAL A 232 10.61 4.14 26.86
CA VAL A 232 10.45 3.66 28.23
C VAL A 232 11.34 4.58 29.07
N VAL A 233 10.82 5.78 29.38
CA VAL A 233 11.49 6.73 30.26
C VAL A 233 11.32 6.15 31.65
N ASP A 234 12.42 5.58 32.14
CA ASP A 234 12.64 5.06 33.47
C ASP A 234 11.81 3.85 33.89
N GLY A 235 12.48 2.70 33.88
CA GLY A 235 12.02 1.45 34.48
C GLY A 235 11.81 1.55 36.00
N LYS A 236 10.72 2.18 36.41
CA LYS A 236 10.09 1.90 37.71
C LYS A 236 9.12 0.74 37.54
N VAL A 237 9.65 -0.46 37.78
CA VAL A 237 8.85 -1.63 38.10
C VAL A 237 7.91 -1.25 39.28
N PRO A 238 6.58 -1.37 39.15
CA PRO A 238 5.69 -1.18 40.27
C PRO A 238 6.03 -2.24 41.33
N PRO A 239 6.19 -1.90 42.61
CA PRO A 239 6.41 -2.90 43.65
C PRO A 239 5.22 -3.87 43.66
N GLY A 240 5.54 -5.15 43.57
CA GLY A 240 4.58 -6.24 43.66
C GLY A 240 3.78 -6.13 44.95
N ARG A 241 2.48 -6.40 44.85
CA ARG A 241 1.65 -6.65 46.02
C ARG A 241 1.85 -8.11 46.41
N ASP A 242 2.47 -8.30 47.57
CA ASP A 242 2.37 -9.55 48.34
C ASP A 242 0.92 -9.74 48.85
#